data_AF-A0A9E6D8D6-F1
#
_entry.id   AF-A0A9E6D8D6-F1
#
_cell.length_a   1.000
_cell.length_b   1.000
_cell.length_c   1.000
_cell.angle_alpha   90.00
_cell.angle_beta   90.00
_cell.angle_gamma   90.00
#
_symmetry.space_group_name_H-M   'P 1'
#
loop_
_entity.id
_entity.type
_entity.pdbx_description
1 polymer ?
#
loop_
_entity_poly.entity_id
_entity_poly.type
_entity_poly.pdbx_seq_one_letter_code
_entity_poly.pdbx_strand_id
1 'polypeptide(L)'
;MTKEFKYRPPIKYLSVGLCGFIFFFIFGLAVFKLEKLWLACILGILALMGLVMGIGFLTIFFRDFNIGKLKIGLDFIEIPGRWKDKIKLNFNDIIQIEEFETYDKVIEIESKQGIYLIERNCMKKKEFDKVKERLQDYYTIK
;
A
#
# COMPACT_ATOMS: atom_id res chain seq x y z
N MET A 1 2.88 -20.97 -18.11
CA MET A 1 3.86 -19.87 -18.04
C MET A 1 3.48 -18.95 -16.90
N THR A 2 4.40 -18.67 -15.97
CA THR A 2 4.14 -17.83 -14.78
C THR A 2 4.32 -16.35 -15.13
N LYS A 3 3.32 -15.51 -14.83
CA LYS A 3 3.40 -14.05 -14.98
C LYS A 3 3.73 -13.41 -13.64
N GLU A 4 4.67 -12.47 -13.61
CA GLU A 4 5.02 -11.71 -12.41
C GLU A 4 4.54 -10.25 -12.53
N PHE A 5 3.96 -9.73 -11.46
CA PHE A 5 3.45 -8.36 -11.36
C PHE A 5 4.17 -7.61 -10.24
N LYS A 6 4.48 -6.33 -10.47
CA LYS A 6 5.15 -5.51 -9.46
C LYS A 6 4.10 -5.07 -8.45
N TYR A 7 4.25 -5.55 -7.22
CA TYR A 7 3.40 -5.18 -6.09
C TYR A 7 4.24 -4.39 -5.10
N ARG A 8 3.98 -3.09 -4.97
CA ARG A 8 4.77 -2.12 -4.22
C ARG A 8 3.84 -1.12 -3.53
N PRO A 9 4.19 -0.59 -2.36
CA PRO A 9 3.35 0.35 -1.66
C PRO A 9 3.12 1.61 -2.48
N PRO A 10 1.98 2.29 -2.26
CA PRO A 10 1.67 3.49 -3.00
C PRO A 10 2.70 4.58 -2.69
N ILE A 11 3.35 5.07 -3.75
CA ILE A 11 4.38 6.12 -3.70
C ILE A 11 3.86 7.40 -3.02
N LYS A 12 2.54 7.62 -3.03
CA LYS A 12 1.88 8.75 -2.33
C LYS A 12 2.29 8.84 -0.87
N TYR A 13 2.49 7.72 -0.16
CA TYR A 13 2.93 7.76 1.24
C TYR A 13 4.36 8.29 1.39
N LEU A 14 5.27 7.94 0.49
CA LEU A 14 6.62 8.53 0.45
C LEU A 14 6.53 10.04 0.19
N SER A 15 5.71 10.46 -0.77
CA SER A 15 5.53 11.88 -1.12
C SER A 15 4.99 12.68 0.07
N VAL A 16 3.94 12.18 0.73
CA VAL A 16 3.33 12.83 1.89
C VAL A 16 4.30 12.88 3.06
N GLY A 17 5.04 11.78 3.30
CA GLY A 17 6.07 11.72 4.32
C GLY A 17 7.15 12.79 4.13
N LEU A 18 7.69 12.90 2.92
CA LEU A 18 8.68 13.93 2.56
C LEU A 18 8.13 15.35 2.70
N CYS A 19 6.90 15.60 2.27
CA CYS A 19 6.24 16.90 2.47
C CYS A 19 6.10 17.25 3.96
N GLY A 20 5.78 16.28 4.82
CA GLY A 20 5.74 16.47 6.26
C GLY A 20 7.07 16.96 6.83
N PHE A 21 8.20 16.38 6.39
CA PHE A 21 9.53 16.85 6.77
C PHE A 21 9.83 18.25 6.26
N ILE A 22 9.47 18.57 5.02
CA ILE A 22 9.64 19.93 4.46
C ILE A 22 8.90 20.95 5.34
N PHE A 23 7.65 20.68 5.70
CA PHE A 23 6.89 21.55 6.60
C PHE A 23 7.54 21.67 7.99
N PHE A 24 8.00 20.56 8.56
CA PHE A 24 8.73 20.58 9.83
C PHE A 24 9.95 21.51 9.77
N PHE A 25 10.75 21.44 8.70
CA PHE A 25 11.91 22.33 8.55
C PHE A 25 11.52 23.79 8.33
N ILE A 26 10.51 24.08 7.50
CA ILE A 26 10.05 25.46 7.24
C ILE A 26 9.57 26.11 8.54
N PHE A 27 8.66 25.45 9.26
CA PHE A 27 8.11 25.97 10.50
C PHE A 27 9.14 25.95 11.63
N GLY A 28 9.95 24.89 11.73
CA GLY A 28 11.02 24.78 12.73
C GLY A 28 12.06 25.89 12.59
N LEU A 29 12.50 26.22 11.38
CA LEU A 29 13.41 27.34 11.14
C LEU A 29 12.75 28.69 11.43
N ALA A 30 11.45 28.83 11.20
CA ALA A 30 10.71 30.04 11.54
C ALA A 30 10.67 30.28 13.06
N VAL A 31 10.49 29.22 13.88
CA VAL A 31 10.50 29.31 15.35
C VAL A 31 11.77 29.99 15.88
N PHE A 32 12.95 29.64 15.35
CA PHE A 32 14.22 30.23 15.79
C PHE A 32 14.44 31.69 15.35
N LYS A 33 13.71 32.16 14.33
CA LYS A 33 13.84 33.53 13.80
C LYS A 33 12.86 34.52 14.41
N LEU A 34 11.91 34.06 15.22
CA LEU A 34 10.85 34.89 15.77
C LEU A 34 11.14 35.31 17.20
N GLU A 35 11.12 36.62 17.44
CA GLU A 35 11.26 37.20 18.79
C GLU A 35 9.96 37.09 19.61
N LYS A 36 8.81 36.98 18.92
CA LYS A 36 7.50 36.89 19.57
C LYS A 36 7.21 35.46 20.01
N LEU A 37 7.33 35.24 21.31
CA LEU A 37 7.20 33.93 21.97
C LEU A 37 5.87 33.21 21.64
N TRP A 38 4.74 33.93 21.61
CA TRP A 38 3.44 33.33 21.29
C TRP A 38 3.34 32.81 19.85
N LEU A 39 3.93 33.52 18.88
CA LEU A 39 3.99 33.06 17.48
C LEU A 39 4.96 31.89 17.33
N ALA A 40 6.08 31.92 18.05
CA ALA A 40 7.04 30.81 18.10
C ALA A 40 6.37 29.53 18.64
N CYS A 41 5.52 29.63 19.66
CA CYS A 41 4.74 28.48 20.16
C CYS A 41 3.80 27.89 19.10
N ILE A 42 3.04 28.74 18.39
CA ILE A 42 2.11 28.27 17.34
C ILE A 42 2.87 27.55 16.23
N LEU A 43 3.96 28.15 15.75
CA LEU A 43 4.78 27.56 14.68
C LEU A 43 5.51 26.30 15.15
N GLY A 44 5.88 26.22 16.42
CA GLY A 44 6.45 25.01 17.03
C GLY A 44 5.47 23.84 17.02
N ILE A 45 4.19 24.08 17.34
CA ILE A 45 3.14 23.06 17.25
C ILE A 45 2.94 22.60 15.80
N LEU A 46 2.88 23.54 14.85
CA LEU A 46 2.75 23.22 13.42
C LEU A 46 3.93 22.40 12.91
N ALA A 47 5.16 22.74 13.34
CA ALA A 47 6.35 21.97 13.02
C ALA A 47 6.21 20.53 13.57
N LEU A 48 5.87 20.36 14.84
CA LEU A 48 5.69 19.04 15.45
C LEU A 48 4.63 18.19 14.73
N MET A 49 3.51 18.79 14.32
CA MET A 49 2.50 18.11 13.51
C MET A 49 3.07 17.62 12.17
N GLY A 50 3.87 18.46 11.48
CA GLY A 50 4.57 18.09 10.25
C GLY A 50 5.54 16.92 10.45
N LEU A 51 6.26 16.91 11.59
CA LEU A 51 7.18 15.82 11.94
C LEU A 51 6.46 14.51 12.19
N VAL A 52 5.38 14.52 13.00
CA VAL A 52 4.57 13.32 13.28
C VAL A 52 3.97 12.77 11.99
N MET A 53 3.46 13.64 11.12
CA MET A 53 2.94 13.25 9.81
C MET A 53 4.04 12.64 8.93
N GLY A 54 5.22 13.28 8.87
CA GLY A 54 6.36 12.81 8.11
C GLY A 54 6.79 11.41 8.52
N ILE A 55 7.02 11.21 9.82
CA ILE A 55 7.41 9.92 10.40
C ILE A 55 6.33 8.86 10.17
N GLY A 56 5.06 9.19 10.41
CA GLY A 56 3.95 8.25 10.25
C GLY A 56 3.84 7.70 8.82
N PHE A 57 3.83 8.59 7.83
CA PHE A 57 3.72 8.19 6.42
C PHE A 57 4.97 7.50 5.88
N LEU A 58 6.18 7.92 6.29
CA LEU A 58 7.40 7.19 5.94
C LEU A 58 7.43 5.80 6.57
N THR A 59 6.99 5.66 7.82
CA THR A 59 6.91 4.36 8.49
C THR A 59 5.99 3.42 7.74
N ILE A 60 4.80 3.89 7.34
CA ILE A 60 3.87 3.10 6.51
C ILE A 60 4.53 2.72 5.18
N PHE A 61 5.21 3.66 4.53
CA PHE A 61 5.87 3.40 3.25
C PHE A 61 6.98 2.35 3.35
N PHE A 62 7.90 2.47 4.32
CA PHE A 62 9.02 1.55 4.49
C PHE A 62 8.60 0.17 4.95
N ARG A 63 7.58 0.11 5.83
CA ARG A 63 6.97 -1.13 6.28
C ARG A 63 6.42 -1.95 5.12
N ASP A 64 5.80 -1.27 4.16
CA ASP A 64 5.23 -1.92 3.00
C ASP A 64 6.23 -1.98 1.81
N PHE A 65 7.43 -1.39 1.91
CA PHE A 65 8.38 -1.28 0.77
C PHE A 65 8.95 -2.63 0.32
N ASN A 66 8.99 -3.61 1.22
CA ASN A 66 9.60 -4.92 0.96
C ASN A 66 8.59 -5.98 0.50
N ILE A 67 7.41 -5.57 0.03
CA ILE A 67 6.43 -6.52 -0.50
C ILE A 67 7.00 -7.10 -1.81
N GLY A 68 7.07 -8.43 -1.87
CA GLY A 68 7.57 -9.17 -3.04
C GLY A 68 6.70 -8.96 -4.29
N LYS A 69 7.06 -9.65 -5.38
CA LYS A 69 6.22 -9.66 -6.60
C LYS A 69 5.01 -10.58 -6.41
N LEU A 70 3.86 -10.18 -6.93
CA LEU A 70 2.71 -11.07 -7.10
C LEU A 70 2.92 -11.94 -8.32
N LYS A 71 2.73 -13.26 -8.20
CA LYS A 71 2.94 -14.19 -9.31
C LYS A 71 1.67 -14.96 -9.60
N ILE A 72 1.33 -15.12 -10.87
CA ILE A 72 0.19 -15.94 -11.32
C ILE A 72 0.71 -17.03 -12.24
N GLY A 73 0.55 -18.27 -11.79
CA GLY A 73 0.86 -19.49 -12.53
C GLY A 73 -0.30 -19.94 -13.43
N LEU A 74 -0.30 -21.23 -13.77
CA LEU A 74 -1.39 -21.86 -14.52
C LEU A 74 -2.52 -22.35 -13.58
N ASP A 75 -2.21 -22.61 -12.33
CA ASP A 75 -3.09 -23.24 -11.35
C ASP A 75 -2.92 -22.61 -9.96
N PHE A 76 -2.12 -21.54 -9.84
CA PHE A 76 -1.85 -20.89 -8.57
C PHE A 76 -1.66 -19.38 -8.70
N ILE A 77 -1.86 -18.69 -7.57
CA ILE A 77 -1.45 -17.31 -7.34
C ILE A 77 -0.56 -17.25 -6.10
N GLU A 78 0.59 -16.59 -6.23
CA GLU A 78 1.50 -16.28 -5.13
C GLU A 78 1.29 -14.82 -4.75
N ILE A 79 0.63 -14.61 -3.62
CA ILE A 79 0.34 -13.30 -3.07
C ILE A 79 1.49 -12.95 -2.12
N PRO A 80 2.19 -11.84 -2.36
CA PRO A 80 3.26 -11.42 -1.49
C PRO A 80 2.64 -10.94 -0.17
N GLY A 81 3.07 -11.52 0.95
CA GLY A 81 2.58 -11.11 2.25
C GLY A 81 3.02 -9.69 2.59
N ARG A 82 2.10 -8.86 3.09
CA ARG A 82 2.43 -7.54 3.67
C ARG A 82 3.19 -7.69 5.00
N TRP A 83 2.92 -8.77 5.74
CA TRP A 83 3.41 -9.02 7.11
C TRP A 83 3.80 -10.46 7.41
N LYS A 84 3.66 -11.36 6.43
CA LYS A 84 3.90 -12.80 6.56
C LYS A 84 4.66 -13.31 5.34
N ASP A 85 5.12 -14.55 5.39
CA ASP A 85 5.69 -15.24 4.24
C ASP A 85 4.74 -15.18 3.04
N LYS A 86 5.32 -15.28 1.85
CA LYS A 86 4.55 -15.31 0.60
C LYS A 86 3.57 -16.47 0.65
N ILE A 87 2.34 -16.20 0.25
CA ILE A 87 1.27 -17.19 0.31
C ILE A 87 1.03 -17.68 -1.10
N LYS A 88 1.23 -18.98 -1.31
CA LYS A 88 0.92 -19.63 -2.57
C LYS A 88 -0.43 -20.32 -2.45
N LEU A 89 -1.41 -19.79 -3.17
CA LEU A 89 -2.78 -20.29 -3.19
C LEU A 89 -3.05 -21.03 -4.50
N ASN A 90 -3.58 -22.25 -4.42
CA ASN A 90 -4.04 -22.99 -5.60
C ASN A 90 -5.44 -22.51 -5.99
N PHE A 91 -5.72 -22.37 -7.28
CA PHE A 91 -7.04 -21.95 -7.77
C PHE A 91 -8.17 -22.94 -7.40
N ASN A 92 -7.84 -24.21 -7.23
CA ASN A 92 -8.80 -25.22 -6.76
C ASN A 92 -9.25 -24.97 -5.31
N ASP A 93 -8.46 -24.25 -4.51
CA ASP A 93 -8.76 -23.93 -3.13
C ASP A 93 -9.55 -22.62 -2.97
N ILE A 94 -9.72 -21.86 -4.07
CA ILE A 94 -10.53 -20.64 -4.09
C ILE A 94 -12.01 -21.03 -4.04
N ILE A 95 -12.70 -20.43 -3.07
CA ILE A 95 -14.14 -20.57 -2.85
C ILE A 95 -14.85 -19.44 -3.59
N GLN A 96 -14.40 -18.20 -3.39
CA GLN A 96 -15.05 -17.00 -3.91
C GLN A 96 -14.04 -15.91 -4.21
N ILE A 97 -14.36 -15.07 -5.21
CA ILE A 97 -13.59 -13.87 -5.55
C ILE A 97 -14.56 -12.71 -5.59
N GLU A 98 -14.34 -11.71 -4.75
CA GLU A 98 -15.15 -10.49 -4.69
C GLU A 98 -14.31 -9.25 -5.01
N GLU A 99 -14.96 -8.24 -5.55
CA GLU A 99 -14.36 -6.91 -5.73
C GLU A 99 -15.08 -5.92 -4.86
N PHE A 100 -14.32 -5.27 -3.97
CA PHE A 100 -14.83 -4.18 -3.17
C PHE A 100 -14.43 -2.84 -3.80
N GLU A 101 -15.44 -2.08 -4.21
CA GLU A 101 -15.27 -0.67 -4.60
C GLU A 101 -15.13 0.25 -3.37
N THR A 102 -14.19 -0.07 -2.48
CA THR A 102 -13.76 0.85 -1.41
C THR A 102 -12.75 1.85 -1.96
N TYR A 103 -12.30 2.80 -1.12
CA TYR A 103 -11.36 3.87 -1.48
C TYR A 103 -10.09 3.36 -2.21
N ASP A 104 -9.66 2.14 -1.90
CA ASP A 104 -8.44 1.54 -2.45
C ASP A 104 -8.65 0.52 -3.57
N LYS A 105 -9.90 0.19 -3.94
CA LYS A 105 -10.31 -0.92 -4.86
C LYS A 105 -9.56 -2.22 -4.61
N VAL A 106 -10.21 -3.21 -4.00
CA VAL A 106 -9.56 -4.44 -3.53
C VAL A 106 -10.21 -5.66 -4.14
N ILE A 107 -9.39 -6.61 -4.61
CA ILE A 107 -9.85 -7.97 -4.94
C ILE A 107 -9.68 -8.81 -3.68
N GLU A 108 -10.78 -9.33 -3.17
CA GLU A 108 -10.81 -10.30 -2.09
C GLU A 108 -10.90 -11.72 -2.67
N ILE A 109 -10.02 -12.59 -2.19
CA ILE A 109 -9.98 -13.99 -2.56
C ILE A 109 -10.23 -14.80 -1.30
N GLU A 110 -11.42 -15.37 -1.20
CA GLU A 110 -11.75 -16.33 -0.16
C GLU A 110 -11.31 -17.72 -0.59
N SER A 111 -10.59 -18.40 0.30
CA SER A 111 -10.13 -19.76 0.09
C SER A 111 -10.36 -20.62 1.32
N LYS A 112 -10.18 -21.94 1.16
CA LYS A 112 -10.16 -22.88 2.29
C LYS A 112 -9.14 -22.55 3.38
N GLN A 113 -8.10 -21.78 3.04
CA GLN A 113 -7.01 -21.40 3.94
C GLN A 113 -7.22 -20.04 4.60
N GLY A 114 -8.27 -19.31 4.22
CA GLY A 114 -8.58 -17.97 4.70
C GLY A 114 -8.80 -16.96 3.58
N ILE A 115 -8.88 -15.69 3.97
CA ILE A 115 -9.19 -14.55 3.11
C ILE A 115 -7.90 -13.81 2.75
N TYR A 116 -7.73 -13.48 1.47
CA TYR A 116 -6.57 -12.77 0.93
C TYR A 116 -6.97 -11.55 0.13
N LEU A 117 -6.23 -10.46 0.29
CA LEU A 117 -6.54 -9.17 -0.34
C LEU A 117 -5.44 -8.76 -1.31
N ILE A 118 -5.84 -8.35 -2.51
CA ILE A 118 -4.99 -7.72 -3.52
C ILE A 118 -5.47 -6.28 -3.70
N GLU A 119 -4.69 -5.33 -3.20
CA GLU A 119 -5.03 -3.91 -3.23
C GLU A 119 -4.59 -3.30 -4.57
N ARG A 120 -5.48 -2.58 -5.25
CA ARG A 120 -5.13 -1.85 -6.48
C ARG A 120 -3.96 -0.92 -6.18
N ASN A 121 -4.01 -0.14 -5.10
CA ASN A 121 -3.02 0.91 -4.84
C ASN A 121 -1.58 0.40 -4.69
N CYS A 122 -1.40 -0.91 -4.51
CA CYS A 122 -0.11 -1.54 -4.49
C CYS A 122 0.43 -1.93 -5.89
N MET A 123 -0.29 -1.69 -6.98
CA MET A 123 0.18 -2.02 -8.32
C MET A 123 -0.35 -1.07 -9.40
N LYS A 124 0.23 -1.13 -10.61
CA LYS A 124 -0.25 -0.33 -11.73
C LYS A 124 -1.65 -0.79 -12.15
N LYS A 125 -2.54 0.15 -12.48
CA LYS A 125 -3.91 -0.17 -12.96
C LYS A 125 -3.92 -1.26 -14.06
N LYS A 126 -3.10 -1.10 -15.10
CA LYS A 126 -2.98 -2.09 -16.18
C LYS A 126 -2.52 -3.48 -15.72
N GLU A 127 -1.74 -3.56 -14.65
CA GLU A 127 -1.30 -4.83 -14.07
C GLU A 127 -2.39 -5.44 -13.20
N PHE A 128 -3.10 -4.62 -12.41
CA PHE A 128 -4.26 -5.01 -11.62
C PHE A 128 -5.38 -5.56 -12.51
N ASP A 129 -5.73 -4.86 -13.60
CA ASP A 129 -6.77 -5.28 -14.53
C ASP A 129 -6.45 -6.66 -15.16
N LYS A 130 -5.17 -6.93 -15.43
CA LYS A 130 -4.69 -8.24 -15.94
C LYS A 130 -4.77 -9.35 -14.90
N VAL A 131 -4.49 -9.04 -13.63
CA VAL A 131 -4.64 -9.98 -12.51
C VAL A 131 -6.12 -10.34 -12.36
N LYS A 132 -6.99 -9.33 -12.38
CA LYS A 132 -8.44 -9.48 -12.32
C LYS A 132 -8.97 -10.36 -13.45
N GLU A 133 -8.67 -10.01 -14.70
CA GLU A 133 -9.10 -10.76 -15.89
C GLU A 133 -8.72 -12.24 -15.75
N ARG A 134 -7.47 -12.51 -15.35
CA ARG A 134 -7.01 -13.87 -15.18
C ARG A 134 -7.74 -14.62 -14.07
N LEU A 135 -7.96 -14.00 -12.92
CA LEU A 135 -8.71 -14.62 -11.82
C LEU A 135 -10.18 -14.89 -12.22
N GLN A 136 -10.81 -13.99 -12.98
CA GLN A 136 -12.17 -14.16 -13.49
C GLN A 136 -12.27 -15.25 -14.56
N ASP A 137 -11.28 -15.34 -15.47
CA ASP A 137 -11.21 -16.42 -16.47
C ASP A 137 -11.22 -17.78 -15.78
N TYR A 138 -10.40 -17.96 -14.74
CA TYR A 138 -10.36 -19.23 -13.99
C TYR A 138 -11.66 -19.52 -13.24
N TYR A 139 -12.28 -18.51 -12.66
CA TYR A 139 -13.53 -18.70 -11.93
C TYR A 139 -14.70 -19.04 -12.85
N THR A 140 -14.74 -18.47 -14.05
CA THR A 140 -15.83 -18.70 -15.03
C THR A 140 -15.71 -20.06 -15.73
N ILE A 141 -14.50 -20.64 -15.75
CA ILE A 141 -14.24 -21.97 -16.33
C ILE A 141 -14.57 -23.11 -15.34
N LYS A 142 -14.73 -22.81 -14.05
CA LYS A 142 -15.05 -23.77 -12.98
C LYS A 142 -16.55 -24.02 -12.89
#